data_AF-A0A0P9EUF0-F1
#
_entry.id   AF-A0A0P9EUF0-F1
#
_cell.length_a   1.000
_cell.length_b   1.000
_cell.length_c   1.000
_cell.angle_alpha   90.00
_cell.angle_beta   90.00
_cell.angle_gamma   90.00
#
_symmetry.space_group_name_H-M   'P 1'
#
loop_
_entity.id
_entity.type
_entity.pdbx_description
1 polymer ?
#
loop_
_entity_poly.entity_id
_entity_poly.type
_entity_poly.pdbx_seq_one_letter_code
_entity_poly.pdbx_strand_id
1 'polypeptide(L)'
;PDERILFLPKSENWWGPAGATGPCGPDSEMFYDIAPDGPPGETPVSNPARFWEVGNNVFMQYDKLADGSYRPLAQRNIDLGMGLERLLPIVQGAQSIYETELFAPIMEKIQALATRNDTFAMRVVADHTRAAVGVLATGIRPGNVDQGYVARRLIRRAARYGRELGIEGPFLSGLANVAIDTLADAYPALALARDSICAALDEEEARFGRTLARGEAELQRAPKARFF
;
A
#
# COMPACT_ATOMS: atom_id res chain seq x y z
N PRO A 1 29.09 -10.18 9.04
CA PRO A 1 29.39 -11.59 9.34
C PRO A 1 28.72 -12.49 8.29
N ASP A 2 29.36 -13.59 7.89
CA ASP A 2 28.88 -14.43 6.78
C ASP A 2 27.53 -15.08 7.08
N GLU A 3 27.22 -15.33 8.35
CA GLU A 3 25.93 -15.87 8.80
C GLU A 3 24.73 -14.93 8.58
N ARG A 4 24.98 -13.66 8.22
CA ARG A 4 23.95 -12.67 7.86
C ARG A 4 23.79 -12.48 6.35
N ILE A 5 24.50 -13.27 5.54
CA ILE A 5 24.45 -13.23 4.08
C ILE A 5 23.78 -14.53 3.60
N LEU A 6 22.64 -14.39 2.94
CA LEU A 6 21.87 -15.53 2.42
C LEU A 6 21.94 -15.51 0.90
N PHE A 7 22.33 -16.64 0.31
CA PHE A 7 22.31 -16.84 -1.14
C PHE A 7 21.00 -17.53 -1.51
N LEU A 8 20.10 -16.81 -2.17
CA LEU A 8 18.81 -17.35 -2.61
C LEU A 8 18.81 -17.62 -4.12
N PRO A 9 17.95 -18.54 -4.60
CA PRO A 9 17.81 -18.80 -6.03
C PRO A 9 17.20 -17.61 -6.77
N LYS A 10 17.30 -17.63 -8.11
CA LYS A 10 16.69 -16.65 -9.01
C LYS A 10 15.18 -16.44 -8.76
N SER A 11 14.46 -17.45 -8.28
CA SER A 11 13.03 -17.32 -7.99
C SER A 11 12.72 -16.34 -6.85
N GLU A 12 13.72 -16.02 -6.03
CA GLU A 12 13.60 -15.12 -4.89
C GLU A 12 14.44 -13.85 -5.09
N ASN A 13 15.69 -13.96 -5.56
CA ASN A 13 16.56 -12.81 -5.86
C ASN A 13 16.66 -12.52 -7.36
N TRP A 14 15.56 -12.03 -7.92
CA TRP A 14 15.50 -11.49 -9.27
C TRP A 14 14.37 -10.48 -9.39
N TRP A 15 14.71 -9.25 -9.74
CA TRP A 15 13.71 -8.22 -9.94
C TRP A 15 13.37 -8.02 -11.42
N GLY A 16 12.06 -8.01 -11.68
CA GLY A 16 11.48 -7.50 -12.90
C GLY A 16 11.39 -8.48 -14.10
N PRO A 17 10.97 -7.94 -15.25
CA PRO A 17 10.55 -6.55 -15.44
C PRO A 17 9.24 -6.25 -14.70
N ALA A 18 8.99 -4.97 -14.39
CA ALA A 18 7.74 -4.51 -13.78
C ALA A 18 6.50 -4.78 -14.66
N GLY A 19 6.69 -5.08 -15.95
CA GLY A 19 5.65 -5.45 -16.92
C GLY A 19 5.94 -6.78 -17.62
N ALA A 20 5.38 -6.99 -18.82
CA ALA A 20 5.65 -8.20 -19.61
C ALA A 20 7.08 -8.23 -20.19
N THR A 21 7.65 -7.04 -20.43
CA THR A 21 8.97 -6.84 -21.05
C THR A 21 9.70 -5.69 -20.37
N GLY A 22 11.02 -5.59 -20.59
CA GLY A 22 11.84 -4.47 -20.13
C GLY A 22 13.00 -4.87 -19.22
N PRO A 23 13.66 -3.88 -18.61
CA PRO A 23 14.86 -4.07 -17.79
C PRO A 23 14.60 -4.96 -16.56
N CYS A 24 15.54 -5.85 -16.27
CA CYS A 24 15.54 -6.76 -15.13
C CYS A 24 16.95 -7.27 -14.80
N GLY A 25 17.06 -7.95 -13.66
CA GLY A 25 18.33 -8.52 -13.26
C GLY A 25 18.31 -9.21 -11.89
N PRO A 26 19.44 -9.84 -11.51
CA PRO A 26 19.62 -10.31 -10.15
C PRO A 26 19.66 -9.11 -9.20
N ASP A 27 19.32 -9.36 -7.94
CA ASP A 27 19.26 -8.31 -6.94
C ASP A 27 19.86 -8.75 -5.59
N SER A 28 20.02 -7.77 -4.71
CA SER A 28 20.47 -7.97 -3.33
C SER A 28 19.63 -7.12 -2.39
N GLU A 29 18.88 -7.82 -1.54
CA GLU A 29 17.94 -7.23 -0.60
C GLU A 29 18.57 -7.06 0.79
N MET A 30 18.16 -6.01 1.48
CA MET A 30 18.58 -5.66 2.82
C MET A 30 17.40 -5.82 3.77
N PHE A 31 17.62 -6.54 4.87
CA PHE A 31 16.61 -6.80 5.88
C PHE A 31 17.03 -6.25 7.22
N TYR A 32 16.04 -5.76 7.98
CA TYR A 32 16.20 -5.30 9.35
C TYR A 32 15.45 -6.23 10.31
N ASP A 33 16.14 -6.71 11.34
CA ASP A 33 15.53 -7.50 12.41
C ASP A 33 14.85 -6.57 13.42
N ILE A 34 13.51 -6.52 13.38
CA ILE A 34 12.71 -5.70 14.30
C ILE A 34 12.52 -6.34 15.68
N ALA A 35 13.00 -7.57 15.89
CA ALA A 35 12.93 -8.28 17.17
C ALA A 35 14.26 -9.02 17.44
N PRO A 36 15.37 -8.30 17.65
CA PRO A 36 16.71 -8.90 17.76
C PRO A 36 16.87 -9.91 18.90
N ASP A 37 16.05 -9.79 19.96
CA ASP A 37 16.01 -10.71 21.10
C ASP A 37 15.17 -11.98 20.85
N GLY A 38 14.60 -12.14 19.64
CA GLY A 38 13.84 -13.31 19.24
C GLY A 38 14.69 -14.59 19.10
N PRO A 39 14.05 -15.74 18.81
CA PRO A 39 14.75 -17.02 18.69
C PRO A 39 15.95 -16.96 17.73
N PRO A 40 17.11 -17.56 18.09
CA PRO A 40 18.26 -17.58 17.19
C PRO A 40 18.00 -18.49 15.98
N GLY A 41 18.68 -18.19 14.87
CA GLY A 41 18.64 -19.02 13.66
C GLY A 41 17.47 -18.73 12.71
N GLU A 42 16.57 -17.82 13.07
CA GLU A 42 15.57 -17.31 12.13
C GLU A 42 16.22 -16.37 11.10
N THR A 43 15.65 -16.37 9.90
CA THR A 43 16.11 -15.60 8.74
C THR A 43 14.93 -14.88 8.09
N PRO A 44 15.17 -13.92 7.17
CA PRO A 44 14.10 -13.34 6.38
C PRO A 44 13.21 -14.34 5.65
N VAL A 45 13.78 -15.45 5.19
CA VAL A 45 13.05 -16.52 4.47
C VAL A 45 12.15 -17.29 5.43
N SER A 46 12.62 -17.58 6.65
CA SER A 46 11.86 -18.38 7.61
C SER A 46 10.88 -17.54 8.45
N ASN A 47 11.13 -16.24 8.62
CA ASN A 47 10.30 -15.35 9.44
C ASN A 47 10.19 -13.92 8.85
N PRO A 48 9.45 -13.73 7.75
CA PRO A 48 9.30 -12.43 7.11
C PRO A 48 8.56 -11.38 7.96
N ALA A 49 7.87 -11.80 9.03
CA ALA A 49 7.22 -10.88 9.95
C ALA A 49 8.23 -10.14 10.87
N ARG A 50 9.33 -10.81 11.21
CA ARG A 50 10.43 -10.27 12.05
C ARG A 50 11.48 -9.52 11.24
N PHE A 51 11.79 -9.99 10.04
CA PHE A 51 12.82 -9.39 9.20
C PHE A 51 12.17 -8.56 8.11
N TRP A 52 12.15 -7.25 8.29
CA TRP A 52 11.56 -6.35 7.32
C TRP A 52 12.56 -6.05 6.21
N GLU A 53 12.19 -6.32 4.97
CA GLU A 53 12.92 -5.85 3.81
C GLU A 53 12.87 -4.31 3.79
N VAL A 54 14.02 -3.66 3.93
CA VAL A 54 14.15 -2.19 3.98
C VAL A 54 14.65 -1.60 2.67
N GLY A 55 15.27 -2.42 1.82
CA GLY A 55 15.62 -2.01 0.47
C GLY A 55 16.13 -3.15 -0.40
N ASN A 56 16.09 -2.90 -1.71
CA ASN A 56 16.48 -3.84 -2.75
C ASN A 56 17.41 -3.13 -3.76
N ASN A 57 18.63 -3.65 -3.90
CA ASN A 57 19.58 -3.25 -4.95
C ASN A 57 19.46 -4.18 -6.14
N VAL A 58 18.79 -3.73 -7.19
CA VAL A 58 18.67 -4.47 -8.45
C VAL A 58 19.87 -4.16 -9.34
N PHE A 59 20.62 -5.19 -9.71
CA PHE A 59 21.72 -5.07 -10.66
C PHE A 59 21.17 -5.29 -12.07
N MET A 60 20.69 -4.20 -12.68
CA MET A 60 20.11 -4.23 -14.02
C MET A 60 21.13 -4.71 -15.05
N GLN A 61 20.84 -5.86 -15.66
CA GLN A 61 21.75 -6.55 -16.57
C GLN A 61 21.07 -6.99 -17.87
N TYR A 62 19.75 -7.16 -17.88
CA TYR A 62 19.02 -7.72 -19.02
C TYR A 62 17.77 -6.90 -19.36
N ASP A 63 17.38 -6.95 -20.64
CA ASP A 63 16.02 -6.70 -21.10
C ASP A 63 15.32 -8.04 -21.29
N LYS A 64 14.17 -8.24 -20.64
CA LYS A 64 13.26 -9.34 -20.99
C LYS A 64 12.42 -8.96 -22.20
N LEU A 65 12.44 -9.82 -23.22
CA LEU A 65 11.72 -9.63 -24.47
C LEU A 65 10.33 -10.30 -24.44
N ALA A 66 9.50 -9.98 -25.42
CA ALA A 66 8.11 -10.47 -25.49
C ALA A 66 8.01 -12.00 -25.68
N ASP A 67 9.05 -12.61 -26.25
CA ASP A 67 9.17 -14.07 -26.39
C ASP A 67 9.67 -14.77 -25.10
N GLY A 68 9.90 -14.00 -24.03
CA GLY A 68 10.40 -14.48 -22.74
C GLY A 68 11.92 -14.64 -22.66
N SER A 69 12.64 -14.40 -23.75
CA SER A 69 14.11 -14.42 -23.75
C SER A 69 14.69 -13.16 -23.09
N TYR A 70 15.99 -13.23 -22.75
CA TYR A 70 16.71 -12.13 -22.11
C TYR A 70 17.85 -11.67 -23.02
N ARG A 71 17.95 -10.36 -23.24
CA ARG A 71 19.05 -9.74 -23.96
C ARG A 71 19.89 -8.90 -22.99
N PRO A 72 21.23 -8.96 -23.01
CA PRO A 72 22.05 -8.09 -22.17
C PRO A 72 21.78 -6.61 -22.45
N LEU A 73 21.73 -5.80 -21.39
CA LEU A 73 21.67 -4.33 -21.53
C LEU A 73 22.99 -3.80 -22.09
N ALA A 74 22.90 -2.75 -22.92
CA ALA A 74 24.07 -2.07 -23.46
C ALA A 74 24.94 -1.44 -22.36
N GLN A 75 24.30 -0.94 -21.31
CA GLN A 75 24.94 -0.43 -20.10
C GLN A 75 24.27 -1.06 -18.89
N ARG A 76 25.08 -1.56 -17.96
CA ARG A 76 24.60 -2.07 -16.67
C ARG A 76 24.46 -0.92 -15.69
N ASN A 77 23.43 -0.96 -14.87
CA ASN A 77 23.16 0.06 -13.85
C ASN A 77 22.64 -0.59 -12.57
N ILE A 78 22.52 0.22 -11.53
CA ILE A 78 21.89 -0.15 -10.27
C ILE A 78 20.55 0.57 -10.21
N ASP A 79 19.51 -0.15 -9.83
CA ASP A 79 18.21 0.40 -9.46
C ASP A 79 17.97 0.06 -7.98
N LEU A 80 17.85 1.09 -7.13
CA LEU A 80 17.69 0.94 -5.69
C LEU A 80 16.27 1.37 -5.30
N GLY A 81 15.52 0.43 -4.73
CA GLY A 81 14.27 0.70 -4.03
C GLY A 81 14.48 0.65 -2.52
N MET A 82 14.03 1.67 -1.79
CA MET A 82 13.95 1.64 -0.32
C MET A 82 12.59 2.12 0.14
N GLY A 83 12.00 1.41 1.11
CA GLY A 83 10.69 1.77 1.65
C GLY A 83 10.80 2.80 2.76
N LEU A 84 10.52 4.07 2.48
CA LEU A 84 10.56 5.15 3.48
C LEU A 84 9.71 4.80 4.72
N GLU A 85 8.47 4.37 4.49
CA GLU A 85 7.53 3.98 5.54
C GLU A 85 8.04 2.82 6.40
N ARG A 86 8.88 1.92 5.85
CA ARG A 86 9.49 0.82 6.61
C ARG A 86 10.71 1.28 7.42
N LEU A 87 11.44 2.28 6.93
CA LEU A 87 12.61 2.84 7.61
C LEU A 87 12.23 3.75 8.79
N LEU A 88 11.18 4.55 8.66
CA LEU A 88 10.75 5.48 9.72
C LEU A 88 10.55 4.82 11.09
N PRO A 89 9.76 3.74 11.24
CA PRO A 89 9.57 3.12 12.55
C PRO A 89 10.88 2.57 13.13
N ILE A 90 11.80 2.09 12.29
CA ILE A 90 13.13 1.62 12.71
C ILE A 90 13.95 2.76 13.32
N VAL A 91 14.01 3.91 12.63
CA VAL A 91 14.81 5.06 13.07
C VAL A 91 14.18 5.77 14.27
N GLN A 92 12.85 5.78 14.36
CA GLN A 92 12.11 6.45 15.42
C GLN A 92 11.81 5.57 16.63
N GLY A 93 12.03 4.25 16.53
CA GLY A 93 11.66 3.28 17.56
C GLY A 93 10.16 3.03 17.68
N ALA A 94 9.39 3.27 16.60
CA ALA A 94 7.96 2.99 16.56
C ALA A 94 7.68 1.51 16.24
N GLN A 95 6.56 0.97 16.70
CA GLN A 95 6.21 -0.45 16.51
C GLN A 95 5.65 -0.73 15.11
N SER A 96 5.18 0.32 14.42
CA SER A 96 4.48 0.19 13.15
C SER A 96 4.61 1.43 12.28
N ILE A 97 4.50 1.25 10.96
CA ILE A 97 4.41 2.36 10.00
C ILE A 97 3.26 3.33 10.33
N TYR A 98 2.20 2.80 10.97
CA TYR A 98 0.99 3.55 11.31
C TYR A 98 1.15 4.49 12.51
N GLU A 99 2.27 4.40 13.23
CA GLU A 99 2.61 5.24 14.38
C GLU A 99 3.58 6.38 14.01
N THR A 100 4.04 6.40 12.76
CA THR A 100 4.94 7.44 12.24
C THR A 100 4.17 8.68 11.84
N GLU A 101 4.87 9.81 11.70
CA GLU A 101 4.34 11.09 11.23
C GLU A 101 3.60 11.00 9.89
N LEU A 102 3.94 10.00 9.05
CA LEU A 102 3.27 9.80 7.78
C LEU A 102 1.83 9.27 7.95
N PHE A 103 1.55 8.49 9.00
CA PHE A 103 0.25 7.82 9.17
C PHE A 103 -0.50 8.21 10.45
N ALA A 104 0.19 8.61 11.52
CA ALA A 104 -0.42 8.94 12.79
C ALA A 104 -1.57 9.97 12.64
N PRO A 105 -1.44 11.07 11.87
CA PRO A 105 -2.53 12.05 11.73
C PRO A 105 -3.81 11.47 11.13
N ILE A 106 -3.70 10.64 10.09
CA ILE A 106 -4.88 10.03 9.47
C ILE A 106 -5.46 8.92 10.35
N MET A 107 -4.63 8.17 11.07
CA MET A 107 -5.07 7.16 12.03
C MET A 107 -5.85 7.78 13.19
N GLU A 108 -5.35 8.89 13.75
CA GLU A 108 -6.05 9.67 14.79
C GLU A 108 -7.40 10.19 14.29
N LYS A 109 -7.44 10.72 13.06
CA LYS A 109 -8.69 11.21 12.47
C LYS A 109 -9.71 10.07 12.29
N ILE A 110 -9.27 8.90 11.84
CA ILE A 110 -10.15 7.72 11.72
C ILE A 110 -10.63 7.29 13.11
N GLN A 111 -9.75 7.22 14.11
CA GLN A 111 -10.09 6.84 15.47
C GLN A 111 -11.15 7.77 16.09
N ALA A 112 -11.05 9.08 15.81
CA ALA A 112 -12.00 10.08 16.30
C ALA A 112 -13.39 9.98 15.64
N LEU A 113 -13.47 9.44 14.42
CA LEU A 113 -14.73 9.25 13.69
C LEU A 113 -15.37 7.87 13.96
N ALA A 114 -14.56 6.88 14.29
CA ALA A 114 -14.99 5.51 14.50
C ALA A 114 -15.70 5.33 15.85
N THR A 115 -16.77 4.55 15.86
CA THR A 115 -17.47 4.13 17.09
C THR A 115 -17.06 2.74 17.57
N ARG A 116 -16.33 2.00 16.72
CA ARG A 116 -15.75 0.70 17.02
C ARG A 116 -14.23 0.75 16.89
N ASN A 117 -13.54 0.05 17.76
CA ASN A 117 -12.09 -0.07 17.69
C ASN A 117 -11.70 -1.38 16.98
N ASP A 118 -11.27 -1.25 15.72
CA ASP A 118 -10.68 -2.32 14.94
C ASP A 118 -9.45 -1.78 14.20
N THR A 119 -8.27 -2.07 14.75
CA THR A 119 -6.99 -1.59 14.22
C THR A 119 -6.76 -2.02 12.77
N PHE A 120 -7.20 -3.22 12.37
CA PHE A 120 -7.03 -3.68 11.00
C PHE A 120 -7.90 -2.85 10.04
N ALA A 121 -9.17 -2.66 10.37
CA ALA A 121 -10.07 -1.84 9.56
C ALA A 121 -9.57 -0.39 9.45
N MET A 122 -9.08 0.20 10.55
CA MET A 122 -8.52 1.55 10.54
C MET A 122 -7.32 1.67 9.59
N ARG A 123 -6.40 0.70 9.65
CA ARG A 123 -5.23 0.64 8.77
C ARG A 123 -5.63 0.53 7.29
N VAL A 124 -6.65 -0.28 6.98
CA VAL A 124 -7.19 -0.39 5.61
C VAL A 124 -7.78 0.94 5.15
N VAL A 125 -8.55 1.63 5.99
CA VAL A 125 -9.12 2.95 5.63
C VAL A 125 -8.01 3.96 5.36
N ALA A 126 -6.99 4.03 6.21
CA ALA A 126 -5.87 4.97 6.05
C ALA A 126 -5.11 4.73 4.74
N ASP A 127 -4.67 3.48 4.52
CA ASP A 127 -3.90 3.08 3.34
C ASP A 127 -4.67 3.32 2.05
N HIS A 128 -5.92 2.85 1.97
CA HIS A 128 -6.70 2.97 0.74
C HIS A 128 -7.12 4.42 0.45
N THR A 129 -7.33 5.24 1.47
CA THR A 129 -7.58 6.68 1.28
C THR A 129 -6.33 7.36 0.70
N ARG A 130 -5.14 7.10 1.26
CA ARG A 130 -3.89 7.65 0.74
C ARG A 130 -3.60 7.20 -0.70
N ALA A 131 -3.80 5.92 -0.99
CA ALA A 131 -3.66 5.39 -2.34
C ALA A 131 -4.65 6.05 -3.32
N ALA A 132 -5.91 6.20 -2.92
CA ALA A 132 -6.92 6.89 -3.72
C ALA A 132 -6.54 8.36 -3.98
N VAL A 133 -6.06 9.08 -2.97
CA VAL A 133 -5.57 10.47 -3.12
C VAL A 133 -4.45 10.54 -4.16
N GLY A 134 -3.43 9.67 -4.07
CA GLY A 134 -2.33 9.64 -5.03
C GLY A 134 -2.79 9.35 -6.45
N VAL A 135 -3.68 8.36 -6.63
CA VAL A 135 -4.24 8.02 -7.95
C VAL A 135 -5.05 9.19 -8.52
N LEU A 136 -5.95 9.79 -7.72
CA LEU A 136 -6.81 10.88 -8.18
C LEU A 136 -6.04 12.16 -8.53
N ALA A 137 -4.91 12.41 -7.85
CA ALA A 137 -4.02 13.53 -8.13
C ALA A 137 -3.41 13.49 -9.54
N THR A 138 -3.27 12.30 -10.13
CA THR A 138 -2.79 12.14 -11.52
C THR A 138 -3.86 12.44 -12.58
N GLY A 139 -5.07 12.84 -12.19
CA GLY A 139 -6.19 13.10 -13.10
C GLY A 139 -7.09 11.89 -13.36
N ILE A 140 -6.72 10.70 -12.86
CA ILE A 140 -7.59 9.50 -12.92
C ILE A 140 -8.88 9.77 -12.13
N ARG A 141 -10.01 9.25 -12.62
CA ARG A 141 -11.33 9.35 -11.96
C ARG A 141 -11.96 7.96 -11.79
N PRO A 142 -12.84 7.77 -10.79
CA PRO A 142 -13.52 6.48 -10.57
C PRO A 142 -14.31 6.01 -11.80
N GLY A 143 -14.06 4.78 -12.24
CA GLY A 143 -14.56 4.21 -13.49
C GLY A 143 -14.89 2.72 -13.41
N ASN A 144 -15.42 2.15 -14.49
CA ASN A 144 -15.78 0.73 -14.57
C ASN A 144 -14.64 -0.16 -15.12
N VAL A 145 -13.59 0.43 -15.70
CA VAL A 145 -12.51 -0.29 -16.39
C VAL A 145 -11.15 0.31 -16.01
N ASP A 146 -10.09 -0.47 -16.22
CA ASP A 146 -8.68 -0.07 -16.11
C ASP A 146 -8.36 0.69 -14.81
N GLN A 147 -7.58 1.77 -14.92
CA GLN A 147 -7.16 2.61 -13.79
C GLN A 147 -8.34 3.22 -13.03
N GLY A 148 -9.41 3.58 -13.74
CA GLY A 148 -10.62 4.11 -13.10
C GLY A 148 -11.30 3.06 -12.21
N TYR A 149 -11.26 1.79 -12.61
CA TYR A 149 -11.76 0.69 -11.78
C TYR A 149 -10.92 0.49 -10.52
N VAL A 150 -9.59 0.60 -10.63
CA VAL A 150 -8.69 0.56 -9.47
C VAL A 150 -9.00 1.70 -8.50
N ALA A 151 -9.11 2.95 -9.00
CA ALA A 151 -9.46 4.10 -8.17
C ALA A 151 -10.79 3.88 -7.43
N ARG A 152 -11.82 3.43 -8.15
CA ARG A 152 -13.12 3.10 -7.55
C ARG A 152 -12.99 2.01 -6.47
N ARG A 153 -12.22 0.95 -6.71
CA ARG A 153 -12.07 -0.16 -5.77
C ARG A 153 -11.41 0.28 -4.47
N LEU A 154 -10.38 1.12 -4.54
CA LEU A 154 -9.73 1.71 -3.37
C LEU A 154 -10.73 2.50 -2.52
N ILE A 155 -11.44 3.43 -3.17
CA ILE A 155 -12.43 4.31 -2.52
C ILE A 155 -13.54 3.49 -1.85
N ARG A 156 -14.14 2.54 -2.57
CA ARG A 156 -15.24 1.72 -2.03
C ARG A 156 -14.80 0.81 -0.90
N ARG A 157 -13.56 0.31 -0.95
CA ARG A 157 -13.02 -0.52 0.14
C ARG A 157 -12.73 0.32 1.38
N ALA A 158 -12.19 1.53 1.24
CA ALA A 158 -12.08 2.48 2.34
C ALA A 158 -13.47 2.83 2.93
N ALA A 159 -14.45 3.16 2.08
CA ALA A 159 -15.82 3.45 2.50
C ALA A 159 -16.45 2.28 3.29
N ARG A 160 -16.33 1.05 2.79
CA ARG A 160 -16.86 -0.15 3.44
C ARG A 160 -16.24 -0.38 4.83
N TYR A 161 -14.92 -0.37 4.94
CA TYR A 161 -14.26 -0.54 6.24
C TYR A 161 -14.57 0.63 7.20
N GLY A 162 -14.76 1.85 6.70
CA GLY A 162 -15.26 2.96 7.52
C GLY A 162 -16.66 2.70 8.09
N ARG A 163 -17.57 2.10 7.30
CA ARG A 163 -18.89 1.66 7.83
C ARG A 163 -18.77 0.51 8.82
N GLU A 164 -17.86 -0.43 8.61
CA GLU A 164 -17.57 -1.51 9.58
C GLU A 164 -17.09 -0.95 10.92
N LEU A 165 -16.30 0.13 10.90
CA LEU A 165 -15.89 0.91 12.08
C LEU A 165 -17.01 1.76 12.71
N GLY A 166 -18.19 1.77 12.09
CA GLY A 166 -19.35 2.54 12.54
C GLY A 166 -19.21 4.05 12.31
N ILE A 167 -18.44 4.48 11.29
CA ILE A 167 -18.39 5.86 10.85
C ILE A 167 -19.69 6.17 10.09
N GLU A 168 -20.39 7.23 10.49
CA GLU A 168 -21.61 7.71 9.85
C GLU A 168 -21.35 8.93 8.96
N GLY A 169 -22.20 9.16 7.96
CA GLY A 169 -22.07 10.28 7.02
C GLY A 169 -20.86 10.18 6.07
N PRO A 170 -20.64 11.19 5.22
CA PRO A 170 -19.46 11.28 4.35
C PRO A 170 -18.21 11.56 5.20
N PHE A 171 -17.09 10.88 4.89
CA PHE A 171 -15.86 11.04 5.68
C PHE A 171 -14.57 11.00 4.85
N LEU A 172 -14.61 10.48 3.62
CA LEU A 172 -13.38 10.25 2.84
C LEU A 172 -12.67 11.54 2.44
N SER A 173 -13.40 12.61 2.09
CA SER A 173 -12.81 13.93 1.81
C SER A 173 -12.10 14.53 3.03
N GLY A 174 -12.66 14.33 4.23
CA GLY A 174 -12.03 14.72 5.49
C GLY A 174 -10.70 14.00 5.73
N LEU A 175 -10.65 12.69 5.48
CA LEU A 175 -9.42 11.89 5.57
C LEU A 175 -8.41 12.24 4.46
N ALA A 176 -8.90 12.53 3.25
CA ALA A 176 -8.06 12.92 2.14
C ALA A 176 -7.34 14.24 2.40
N ASN A 177 -8.00 15.22 3.04
CA ASN A 177 -7.34 16.46 3.44
C ASN A 177 -6.15 16.20 4.37
N VAL A 178 -6.31 15.33 5.37
CA VAL A 178 -5.21 14.94 6.27
C VAL A 178 -4.07 14.30 5.48
N ALA A 179 -4.38 13.36 4.57
CA ALA A 179 -3.37 12.72 3.73
C ALA A 179 -2.64 13.72 2.82
N ILE A 180 -3.34 14.69 2.25
CA ILE A 180 -2.75 15.73 1.41
C ILE A 180 -1.84 16.62 2.26
N ASP A 181 -2.29 17.05 3.44
CA ASP A 181 -1.51 17.92 4.34
C ASP A 181 -0.19 17.25 4.76
N THR A 182 -0.22 15.95 5.07
CA THR A 182 0.99 15.18 5.43
C THR A 182 1.99 15.05 4.28
N LEU A 183 1.53 15.07 3.02
CA LEU A 183 2.36 14.73 1.85
C LEU A 183 2.64 15.93 0.93
N ALA A 184 1.98 17.07 1.10
CA ALA A 184 2.02 18.19 0.17
C ALA A 184 3.41 18.82 0.01
N ASP A 185 4.23 18.81 1.05
CA ASP A 185 5.59 19.35 1.00
C ASP A 185 6.47 18.57 0.00
N ALA A 186 6.38 17.23 0.01
CA ALA A 186 7.10 16.37 -0.92
C ALA A 186 6.39 16.25 -2.28
N TYR A 187 5.06 16.37 -2.30
CA TYR A 187 4.23 16.20 -3.50
C TYR A 187 3.25 17.39 -3.68
N PRO A 188 3.74 18.57 -4.14
CA PRO A 188 2.91 19.77 -4.24
C PRO A 188 1.67 19.62 -5.16
N ALA A 189 1.74 18.70 -6.12
CA ALA A 189 0.62 18.36 -7.00
C ALA A 189 -0.64 17.89 -6.23
N LEU A 190 -0.48 17.29 -5.05
CA LEU A 190 -1.59 16.89 -4.19
C LEU A 190 -2.40 18.10 -3.70
N ALA A 191 -1.70 19.15 -3.25
CA ALA A 191 -2.35 20.38 -2.79
C ALA A 191 -3.08 21.10 -3.93
N LEU A 192 -2.48 21.14 -5.13
CA LEU A 192 -3.08 21.73 -6.33
C LEU A 192 -4.35 20.98 -6.77
N ALA A 193 -4.39 19.65 -6.59
CA ALA A 193 -5.52 18.82 -6.98
C ALA A 193 -6.57 18.62 -5.88
N ARG A 194 -6.40 19.20 -4.69
CA ARG A 194 -7.20 18.94 -3.48
C ARG A 194 -8.71 18.96 -3.73
N ASP A 195 -9.23 20.05 -4.28
CA ASP A 195 -10.68 20.21 -4.47
C ASP A 195 -11.24 19.13 -5.40
N SER A 196 -10.50 18.81 -6.47
CA SER A 196 -10.92 17.78 -7.39
C SER A 196 -10.83 16.37 -6.82
N ILE A 197 -9.85 16.11 -5.95
CA ILE A 197 -9.71 14.83 -5.24
C ILE A 197 -10.89 14.66 -4.27
N CYS A 198 -11.16 15.66 -3.45
CA CYS A 198 -12.27 15.65 -2.50
C CYS A 198 -13.63 15.47 -3.21
N ALA A 199 -13.87 16.21 -4.29
CA ALA A 199 -15.11 16.08 -5.06
C ALA A 199 -15.32 14.66 -5.64
N ALA A 200 -14.25 14.04 -6.16
CA ALA A 200 -14.32 12.68 -6.70
C ALA A 200 -14.56 11.63 -5.60
N LEU A 201 -14.00 11.82 -4.41
CA LEU A 201 -14.23 10.95 -3.25
C LEU A 201 -15.67 11.06 -2.76
N ASP A 202 -16.18 12.28 -2.59
CA ASP A 202 -17.55 12.52 -2.11
C ASP A 202 -18.58 11.96 -3.09
N GLU A 203 -18.39 12.14 -4.40
CA GLU A 203 -19.30 11.61 -5.42
C GLU A 203 -19.35 10.07 -5.39
N GLU A 204 -18.19 9.41 -5.35
CA GLU A 204 -18.12 7.96 -5.36
C GLU A 204 -18.58 7.35 -4.02
N GLU A 205 -18.27 8.00 -2.88
CA GLU A 205 -18.77 7.59 -1.55
C GLU A 205 -20.31 7.66 -1.51
N ALA A 206 -20.90 8.78 -1.95
CA ALA A 206 -22.34 8.95 -2.02
C ALA A 206 -22.99 7.93 -2.98
N ARG A 207 -22.35 7.67 -4.13
CA ARG A 207 -22.81 6.68 -5.11
C ARG A 207 -22.82 5.27 -4.53
N PHE A 208 -21.76 4.89 -3.83
CA PHE A 208 -21.63 3.57 -3.23
C PHE A 208 -22.56 3.39 -2.02
N GLY A 209 -22.70 4.41 -1.18
CA GLY A 209 -23.57 4.41 0.00
C GLY A 209 -25.02 4.02 -0.31
N ARG A 210 -25.57 4.44 -1.46
CA ARG A 210 -26.91 4.04 -1.92
C ARG A 210 -27.09 2.53 -2.08
N THR A 211 -26.01 1.81 -2.35
CA THR A 211 -26.05 0.37 -2.62
C THR A 211 -25.43 -0.48 -1.51
N LEU A 212 -24.59 0.12 -0.67
CA LEU A 212 -23.80 -0.61 0.32
C LEU A 212 -24.68 -1.32 1.35
N ALA A 213 -25.61 -0.60 1.99
CA ALA A 213 -26.49 -1.18 3.00
C ALA A 213 -27.33 -2.35 2.44
N ARG A 214 -27.81 -2.21 1.19
CA ARG A 214 -28.53 -3.29 0.50
C ARG A 214 -27.61 -4.47 0.20
N GLY A 215 -26.39 -4.23 -0.29
CA GLY A 215 -25.42 -5.27 -0.61
C GLY A 215 -24.97 -6.06 0.63
N GLU A 216 -24.76 -5.39 1.76
CA GLU A 216 -24.41 -6.02 3.03
C GLU A 216 -25.55 -6.91 3.56
N ALA A 217 -26.79 -6.44 3.49
CA ALA A 217 -27.96 -7.23 3.89
C ALA A 217 -28.11 -8.51 3.04
N GLU A 218 -27.89 -8.42 1.73
CA GLU A 218 -27.93 -9.59 0.84
C GLU A 218 -26.76 -10.55 1.10
N LEU A 219 -25.55 -10.04 1.38
CA LEU A 219 -24.40 -10.86 1.73
C LEU A 219 -24.61 -11.62 3.05
N GLN A 220 -25.26 -11.01 4.04
CA GLN A 220 -25.62 -11.68 5.30
C GLN A 220 -26.68 -12.77 5.12
N ARG A 221 -27.58 -12.60 4.14
CA ARG A 221 -28.59 -13.60 3.77
C ARG A 221 -28.00 -14.75 2.95
N ALA A 222 -26.94 -14.49 2.19
CA ALA A 222 -26.28 -15.53 1.42
C ALA A 222 -25.72 -16.60 2.38
N PRO A 223 -26.01 -17.90 2.15
CA PRO A 223 -25.46 -18.96 2.98
C PRO A 223 -23.94 -18.86 2.95
N LYS A 224 -23.30 -18.78 4.13
CA LYS A 224 -21.85 -18.87 4.24
C LYS A 224 -21.43 -20.16 3.54
N ALA A 225 -20.76 -20.03 2.40
CA ALA A 225 -20.23 -21.18 1.70
C ALA A 225 -19.36 -21.96 2.69
N ARG A 226 -19.83 -23.16 3.06
CA ARG A 226 -19.03 -24.15 3.78
C ARG A 226 -17.93 -24.59 2.81
N PHE A 227 -16.83 -23.87 2.79
CA PHE A 227 -15.58 -24.43 2.32
C PHE A 227 -15.05 -25.28 3.46
N PHE A 228 -15.12 -26.60 3.24
CA PHE A 228 -14.51 -27.63 4.08
C PHE A 228 -12.98 -27.58 3.96
#